data_AF-A0A832E348-F1
#
_entry.id   AF-A0A832E348-F1
#
_cell.length_a   1.000
_cell.length_b   1.000
_cell.length_c   1.000
_cell.angle_alpha   90.00
_cell.angle_beta   90.00
_cell.angle_gamma   90.00
#
_symmetry.space_group_name_H-M   'P 1'
#
loop_
_entity.id
_entity.type
_entity.pdbx_description
1 polymer ?
#
loop_
_entity_poly.entity_id
_entity_poly.type
_entity_poly.pdbx_seq_one_letter_code
_entity_poly.pdbx_strand_id
1 'polypeptide(L)' 'YLLLTECSMGDNIVAAHPDKEMVRLCSVRCPYMNQITLEQTRDALKNMQYTVTVPEDIRVRALKAVERMLQIG' A
#
# COMPACT_ATOMS: atom_id res chain seq x y z
N TYR A 1 -9.87 8.91 19.13
CA TYR A 1 -9.35 9.56 17.89
C TYR A 1 -10.24 9.19 16.70
N LEU A 2 -10.32 10.04 15.67
CA LEU A 2 -11.03 9.74 14.43
C LEU A 2 -10.03 9.63 13.27
N LEU A 3 -10.07 8.51 12.54
CA LEU A 3 -9.20 8.27 11.39
C LEU A 3 -9.99 8.46 10.09
N LEU A 4 -9.55 9.43 9.28
CA LEU A 4 -10.14 9.77 7.99
C LEU A 4 -9.23 9.29 6.84
N THR A 5 -9.14 7.98 6.71
CA THR A 5 -8.32 7.30 5.70
C THR A 5 -8.93 5.93 5.38
N GLU A 6 -8.24 5.14 4.58
CA GLU A 6 -8.63 3.78 4.22
C GLU A 6 -8.70 2.87 5.48
N CYS A 7 -9.70 1.99 5.56
CA CYS A 7 -9.99 1.17 6.75
C CYS A 7 -8.79 0.30 7.21
N SER A 8 -8.02 -0.29 6.28
CA SER A 8 -6.84 -1.12 6.59
C SER A 8 -5.70 -0.30 7.21
N MET A 9 -5.56 0.98 6.88
CA MET A 9 -4.65 1.87 7.60
C MET A 9 -5.10 2.04 9.05
N GLY A 10 -6.41 2.09 9.29
CA GLY A 10 -6.98 2.08 10.64
C GLY A 10 -6.65 0.80 11.42
N ASP A 11 -6.67 -0.36 10.78
CA ASP A 11 -6.25 -1.63 11.41
C ASP A 11 -4.77 -1.60 11.82
N ASN A 12 -3.89 -1.08 10.96
CA ASN A 12 -2.46 -0.94 11.26
C ASN A 12 -2.19 -0.04 12.48
N ILE A 13 -2.86 1.11 12.55
CA ILE A 13 -2.64 2.08 13.63
C ILE A 13 -3.17 1.53 14.97
N VAL A 14 -4.32 0.85 14.96
CA VAL A 14 -4.87 0.20 16.17
C VAL A 14 -3.93 -0.91 16.66
N ALA A 15 -3.38 -1.72 15.75
CA ALA A 15 -2.41 -2.74 16.11
C ALA A 15 -1.12 -2.16 16.74
N ALA A 16 -0.68 -0.99 16.27
CA ALA A 16 0.49 -0.29 16.80
C ALA A 16 0.23 0.44 18.14
N HIS A 17 -1.03 0.79 18.43
CA HIS A 17 -1.44 1.56 19.62
C HIS A 17 -2.68 0.95 20.29
N PRO A 18 -2.55 -0.25 20.89
CA PRO A 18 -3.69 -0.99 21.45
C PRO A 18 -4.35 -0.29 22.66
N ASP A 19 -3.65 0.65 23.29
CA ASP A 19 -4.12 1.45 24.43
C ASP A 19 -5.06 2.60 24.02
N LYS A 20 -5.21 2.89 22.72
CA LYS A 20 -5.95 4.05 22.23
C LYS A 20 -7.27 3.64 21.60
N GLU A 21 -8.35 4.32 21.99
CA GLU A 21 -9.65 4.17 21.32
C GLU A 21 -9.71 5.00 20.03
N MET A 22 -9.96 4.30 18.92
CA MET A 22 -9.99 4.87 17.57
C MET A 22 -11.28 4.54 16.84
N VAL A 23 -11.94 5.57 16.31
CA VAL A 23 -13.09 5.48 15.41
C VAL A 23 -12.58 5.50 13.98
N ARG A 24 -13.02 4.54 13.16
CA ARG A 24 -12.55 4.32 11.79
C ARG A 24 -13.70 4.38 10.80
N LEU A 25 -13.48 4.93 9.61
CA LEU A 25 -14.46 4.94 8.52
C LEU A 25 -14.39 3.65 7.70
N CYS A 26 -14.81 2.52 8.28
CA CYS A 26 -14.70 1.23 7.58
C CYS A 26 -15.73 1.00 6.46
N SER A 27 -16.60 1.97 6.18
CA SER A 27 -17.36 2.06 4.93
C SER A 27 -16.49 2.49 3.73
N VAL A 28 -15.30 3.04 3.97
CA VAL A 28 -14.35 3.48 2.94
C VAL A 28 -13.25 2.43 2.81
N ARG A 29 -13.36 1.61 1.77
CA ARG A 29 -12.32 0.69 1.34
C ARG A 29 -12.02 0.92 -0.13
N CYS A 30 -10.73 0.95 -0.48
CA CYS A 30 -10.35 1.02 -1.89
C CYS A 30 -10.69 -0.32 -2.56
N PRO A 31 -11.54 -0.33 -3.62
CA PRO A 31 -11.95 -1.57 -4.27
C PRO A 31 -10.77 -2.31 -4.93
N TYR A 32 -9.69 -1.60 -5.25
CA TYR A 32 -8.50 -2.17 -5.88
C TYR A 32 -7.53 -2.79 -4.88
N MET A 33 -7.36 -2.20 -3.68
CA MET A 33 -6.45 -2.77 -2.66
C MET A 33 -6.92 -4.15 -2.21
N ASN A 34 -8.23 -4.34 -2.06
CA ASN A 34 -8.82 -5.62 -1.63
C ASN A 34 -8.78 -6.72 -2.70
N GLN A 35 -8.24 -6.44 -3.90
CA GLN A 35 -8.07 -7.48 -4.91
C GLN A 35 -6.93 -8.45 -4.57
N ILE A 36 -5.95 -8.01 -3.76
CA ILE A 36 -4.80 -8.82 -3.35
C ILE A 36 -5.23 -9.78 -2.24
N THR A 37 -5.20 -11.09 -2.51
CA THR A 37 -5.54 -12.12 -1.50
C THR A 37 -4.31 -12.90 -1.02
N LEU A 38 -4.45 -13.63 0.09
CA LEU A 38 -3.39 -14.49 0.62
C LEU A 38 -3.04 -15.63 -0.35
N GLU A 39 -4.04 -16.21 -1.01
CA GLU A 39 -3.86 -17.26 -2.01
C GLU A 39 -3.07 -16.74 -3.21
N GLN A 40 -3.44 -15.58 -3.73
CA GLN A 40 -2.72 -14.93 -4.82
C GLN A 40 -1.28 -14.60 -4.42
N THR A 41 -1.07 -14.11 -3.19
CA THR A 41 0.27 -13.79 -2.67
C THR A 41 1.14 -15.05 -2.57
N ARG A 42 0.59 -16.15 -2.05
CA ARG A 42 1.26 -17.46 -2.02
C ARG A 42 1.63 -17.92 -3.42
N ASP A 43 0.70 -17.85 -4.37
CA ASP A 43 0.91 -18.35 -5.73
C ASP A 43 1.89 -17.45 -6.51
N ALA A 44 1.87 -16.14 -6.25
CA ALA A 44 2.82 -15.17 -6.76
C ALA A 44 4.25 -15.51 -6.34
N LEU A 45 4.47 -15.80 -5.04
CA LEU A 45 5.76 -16.21 -4.50
C LEU A 45 6.21 -17.57 -5.04
N LYS A 46 5.30 -18.54 -5.11
CA LYS A 46 5.61 -19.90 -5.59
C LYS A 46 6.06 -19.90 -7.04
N ASN A 47 5.44 -19.08 -7.88
CA ASN A 47 5.68 -19.06 -9.31
C ASN A 47 6.56 -17.89 -9.77
N MET A 48 7.07 -17.07 -8.85
CA MET A 48 7.84 -15.85 -9.15
C MET A 48 7.12 -14.91 -10.15
N GLN A 49 5.83 -14.69 -9.92
CA GLN A 49 4.96 -13.90 -10.79
C GLN A 49 4.16 -12.89 -9.96
N TYR A 50 3.72 -11.76 -10.49
CA TYR A 50 3.90 -11.28 -11.86
C TYR A 50 5.10 -10.34 -11.94
N THR A 51 5.96 -10.52 -12.96
CA THR A 51 7.08 -9.60 -13.20
C THR A 51 6.55 -8.25 -13.65
N VAL A 52 6.81 -7.20 -12.87
CA VAL A 52 6.49 -5.82 -13.24
C VAL A 52 7.63 -5.27 -14.10
N THR A 53 7.32 -4.90 -15.34
CA THR A 53 8.27 -4.25 -16.26
C THR A 53 7.80 -2.85 -16.59
N VAL A 54 8.76 -1.94 -16.77
CA VAL A 54 8.50 -0.54 -17.15
C VAL A 54 9.45 -0.20 -18.30
N PRO A 55 8.98 0.39 -19.41
CA PRO A 55 9.85 0.85 -20.49
C PRO A 55 10.95 1.80 -19.98
N GLU A 56 12.16 1.65 -20.51
CA GLU A 56 13.35 2.32 -19.97
C GLU A 56 13.24 3.87 -20.04
N ASP A 57 12.66 4.39 -21.12
CA ASP A 57 12.44 5.82 -21.32
C ASP A 57 11.44 6.42 -20.31
N ILE A 58 10.48 5.62 -19.83
CA ILE A 58 9.55 5.97 -18.77
C ILE A 58 10.24 5.85 -17.41
N ARG A 59 10.91 4.73 -17.17
CA ARG A 59 11.60 4.41 -15.90
C ARG A 59 12.60 5.49 -15.50
N VAL A 60 13.48 5.91 -16.42
CA VAL A 60 14.54 6.90 -16.15
C VAL A 60 13.95 8.27 -15.77
N ARG A 61 12.88 8.69 -16.45
CA ARG A 61 12.20 9.96 -16.16
C ARG A 61 11.46 9.93 -14.82
N ALA A 62 10.76 8.83 -14.53
CA ALA A 62 10.07 8.63 -13.26
C ALA A 62 11.05 8.57 -12.08
N LEU A 63 12.18 7.86 -12.25
CA LEU A 63 13.22 7.72 -11.23
C LEU A 63 13.74 9.09 -10.78
N LYS A 64 14.06 9.98 -11.72
CA LYS A 64 14.54 11.33 -11.41
C LYS A 64 13.58 12.13 -10.51
N ALA A 65 12.27 11.99 -10.70
CA ALA A 65 11.29 12.66 -9.86
C ALA A 65 11.25 12.07 -8.45
N VAL A 66 11.29 10.74 -8.33
CA VAL A 66 11.31 10.03 -7.05
C VAL A 66 12.60 10.31 -6.27
N GLU A 67 13.76 10.30 -6.92
CA GLU A 67 15.05 10.60 -6.28
C GLU A 67 15.08 12.02 -5.70
N ARG A 68 14.54 13.00 -6.43
CA ARG A 68 14.41 14.38 -5.92
C ARG A 68 13.49 14.48 -4.71
N MET A 69 12.38 13.75 -4.72
CA MET A 69 11.47 13.66 -3.56
C MET A 69 12.18 13.04 -2.35
N LEU A 70 13.00 12.00 -2.56
CA LEU A 70 13.75 11.36 -1.48
C LEU A 70 14.90 12.23 -0.93
N GLN A 71 15.53 13.06 -1.77
CA GLN A 71 16.62 13.95 -1.34
C GLN A 71 16.16 15.10 -0.43
N ILE A 72 14.88 15.46 -0.49
CA ILE A 72 14.29 16.51 0.35
C ILE A 72 13.52 15.95 1.55
N GLY A 73 13.30 14.63 1.60
CA GLY A 73 12.49 13.93 2.60
C GLY A 73 13.14 13.88 3.97
#